data_AF-A0A453J7M4-F1
#
_entry.id   AF-A0A453J7M4-F1
#
_cell.length_a   1.000
_cell.length_b   1.000
_cell.length_c   1.000
_cell.angle_alpha   90.00
_cell.angle_beta   90.00
_cell.angle_gamma   90.00
#
_symmetry.space_group_name_H-M   'P 1'
#
loop_
_entity.id
_entity.type
_entity.pdbx_description
1 polymer ?
#
loop_
_entity_poly.entity_id
_entity_poly.type
_entity_poly.pdbx_seq_one_letter_code
_entity_poly.pdbx_strand_id
1 'polypeptide(L)'
;MMAPVVNYWWPGFPADLAAEVYNKQEVGDQWALRVSHYAPGILHWWMDQSWLPTSTVVAGTTPLPNKRDAEIRAKLKADGTFQQKMELATQQGIHESYYRDMMVMFGKWEFDPMSLPKPPCPVHIWQGDEDGLVPVVLQRHIASRLSWVNYHELPATGHFLSPVPGLGDTVLQTLFGNAKQ
;
A
#
# COMPACT_ATOMS: atom_id res chain seq x y z
N MET A 1 -0.95 6.89 -9.40
CA MET A 1 -0.53 6.24 -8.15
C MET A 1 -0.09 4.82 -8.46
N MET A 2 0.97 4.36 -7.81
CA MET A 2 1.51 3.01 -7.96
C MET A 2 1.16 2.23 -6.69
N ALA A 3 0.40 1.15 -6.82
CA ALA A 3 -0.08 0.30 -5.74
C ALA A 3 -0.49 1.06 -4.44
N PRO A 4 -1.42 2.02 -4.52
CA PRO A 4 -1.73 2.87 -3.38
C PRO A 4 -2.34 2.08 -2.22
N VAL A 5 -1.91 2.35 -0.99
CA VAL A 5 -2.46 1.73 0.23
C VAL A 5 -3.98 1.89 0.32
N VAL A 6 -4.64 0.89 0.91
CA VAL A 6 -6.09 0.88 1.16
C VAL A 6 -6.37 0.87 2.65
N ASN A 7 -7.31 1.68 3.09
CA ASN A 7 -7.84 1.65 4.45
C ASN A 7 -9.09 0.75 4.49
N TYR A 8 -9.02 -0.34 5.26
CA TYR A 8 -10.10 -1.33 5.39
C TYR A 8 -11.38 -0.78 6.03
N TRP A 9 -11.32 0.40 6.64
CA TRP A 9 -12.46 1.06 7.28
C TRP A 9 -13.11 2.16 6.42
N TRP A 10 -12.72 2.33 5.16
CA TRP A 10 -13.43 3.25 4.27
C TRP A 10 -14.87 2.76 4.02
N PRO A 11 -15.89 3.61 4.21
CA PRO A 11 -17.30 3.19 4.21
C PRO A 11 -17.83 2.79 2.82
N GLY A 12 -17.14 3.15 1.74
CA GLY A 12 -17.50 2.72 0.39
C GLY A 12 -17.21 1.25 0.10
N PHE A 13 -16.49 0.54 0.98
CA PHE A 13 -16.30 -0.89 0.88
C PHE A 13 -17.47 -1.67 1.49
N PRO A 14 -17.91 -2.76 0.86
CA PRO A 14 -18.77 -3.74 1.53
C PRO A 14 -18.06 -4.26 2.78
N ALA A 15 -18.73 -4.22 3.93
CA ALA A 15 -18.14 -4.61 5.21
C ALA A 15 -17.59 -6.04 5.19
N ASP A 16 -18.31 -6.98 4.58
CA ASP A 16 -17.89 -8.38 4.46
C ASP A 16 -16.63 -8.53 3.60
N LEU A 17 -16.54 -7.78 2.49
CA LEU A 17 -15.36 -7.79 1.62
C LEU A 17 -14.14 -7.23 2.34
N ALA A 18 -14.29 -6.08 3.00
CA ALA A 18 -13.21 -5.47 3.76
C ALA A 18 -12.73 -6.39 4.89
N ALA A 19 -13.65 -7.02 5.62
CA ALA A 19 -13.34 -7.96 6.69
C ALA A 19 -12.66 -9.23 6.17
N GLU A 20 -13.15 -9.82 5.07
CA GLU A 20 -12.55 -11.01 4.46
C GLU A 20 -11.09 -10.76 4.07
N VAL A 21 -10.83 -9.65 3.37
CA VAL A 21 -9.50 -9.30 2.90
C VAL A 21 -8.59 -8.90 4.07
N TYR A 22 -9.11 -8.14 5.03
CA TYR A 22 -8.38 -7.77 6.24
C TYR A 22 -7.90 -9.00 7.03
N ASN A 23 -8.75 -10.02 7.15
CA ASN A 23 -8.45 -11.25 7.89
C ASN A 23 -7.41 -12.16 7.19
N LYS A 24 -7.08 -11.90 5.92
CA LYS A 24 -5.99 -12.60 5.21
C LYS A 24 -4.60 -12.08 5.56
N GLN A 25 -4.51 -10.92 6.19
CA GLN A 25 -3.23 -10.35 6.64
C GLN A 25 -2.65 -11.15 7.80
N GLU A 26 -1.34 -11.03 7.99
CA GLU A 26 -0.67 -11.55 9.17
C GLU A 26 -1.25 -10.93 10.45
N VAL A 27 -1.27 -11.70 11.54
CA VAL A 27 -1.86 -11.26 12.83
C VAL A 27 -1.22 -9.96 13.33
N GLY A 28 0.07 -9.78 13.08
CA GLY A 28 0.80 -8.56 13.38
C GLY A 28 0.28 -7.33 12.66
N ASP A 29 0.06 -7.43 11.35
CA ASP A 29 -0.51 -6.34 10.55
C ASP A 29 -1.96 -6.06 10.96
N GLN A 30 -2.76 -7.11 11.22
CA GLN A 30 -4.11 -6.94 11.73
C GLN A 30 -4.12 -6.04 12.97
N TRP A 31 -3.31 -6.35 13.98
CA TRP A 31 -3.23 -5.55 15.20
C TRP A 31 -2.66 -4.15 14.95
N ALA A 32 -1.56 -4.03 14.22
CA ALA A 32 -0.92 -2.74 13.97
C ALA A 32 -1.89 -1.76 13.26
N LEU A 33 -2.67 -2.26 12.30
CA LEU A 33 -3.71 -1.49 11.61
C LEU A 33 -4.88 -1.14 12.54
N ARG A 34 -5.35 -2.09 13.38
CA ARG A 34 -6.41 -1.81 14.37
C ARG A 34 -6.01 -0.75 15.37
N VAL A 35 -4.81 -0.81 15.91
CA VAL A 35 -4.31 0.19 16.86
C VAL A 35 -4.20 1.55 16.18
N SER A 36 -3.66 1.60 14.95
CA SER A 36 -3.63 2.82 14.13
C SER A 36 -5.02 3.42 13.92
N HIS A 37 -6.05 2.58 13.72
CA HIS A 37 -7.40 3.04 13.46
C HIS A 37 -8.17 3.47 14.72
N TYR A 38 -8.17 2.63 15.75
CA TYR A 38 -9.02 2.79 16.93
C TYR A 38 -8.36 3.54 18.07
N ALA A 39 -7.03 3.46 18.18
CA ALA A 39 -6.27 4.05 19.29
C ALA A 39 -4.91 4.62 18.81
N PRO A 40 -4.89 5.54 17.82
CA PRO A 40 -3.64 6.05 17.25
C PRO A 40 -2.72 6.70 18.31
N GLY A 41 -3.29 7.29 19.37
CA GLY A 41 -2.52 7.91 20.45
C GLY A 41 -1.64 6.95 21.27
N ILE A 42 -1.87 5.62 21.19
CA ILE A 42 -1.01 4.62 21.82
C ILE A 42 -0.18 3.82 20.81
N LEU A 43 -0.25 4.15 19.51
CA LEU A 43 0.43 3.38 18.47
C LEU A 43 1.93 3.31 18.70
N HIS A 44 2.58 4.43 19.04
CA HIS A 44 4.01 4.46 19.35
C HIS A 44 4.34 3.48 20.47
N TRP A 45 3.65 3.57 21.60
CA TRP A 45 3.87 2.69 22.73
C TRP A 45 3.69 1.21 22.34
N TRP A 46 2.63 0.89 21.58
CA TRP A 46 2.36 -0.47 21.11
C TRP A 46 3.51 -1.00 20.24
N MET A 47 3.95 -0.22 19.26
CA MET A 47 4.95 -0.64 18.28
C MET A 47 6.36 -0.79 18.88
N ASP A 48 6.64 -0.16 20.02
CA ASP A 48 7.89 -0.35 20.77
C ASP A 48 7.94 -1.66 21.56
N GLN A 49 6.82 -2.35 21.76
CA GLN A 49 6.78 -3.56 22.58
C GLN A 49 7.21 -4.79 21.77
N SER A 50 8.37 -5.36 22.10
CA SER A 50 8.89 -6.58 21.44
C SER A 50 8.05 -7.83 21.65
N TRP A 51 7.15 -7.84 22.63
CA TRP A 51 6.26 -8.95 22.98
C TRP A 51 4.87 -8.82 22.36
N LEU A 52 4.54 -7.69 21.73
CA LEU A 52 3.28 -7.49 21.01
C LEU A 52 3.44 -7.84 19.52
N PRO A 53 2.35 -8.26 18.85
CA PRO A 53 2.35 -8.40 17.40
C PRO A 53 2.68 -7.07 16.72
N THR A 54 3.64 -7.08 15.79
CA THR A 54 4.10 -5.91 15.04
C THR A 54 3.82 -6.05 13.54
N SER A 55 3.82 -4.93 12.82
CA SER A 55 3.63 -4.95 11.37
C SER A 55 4.79 -5.64 10.65
N THR A 56 4.48 -6.54 9.73
CA THR A 56 5.50 -7.22 8.93
C THR A 56 6.16 -6.29 7.92
N VAL A 57 5.50 -5.19 7.55
CA VAL A 57 6.09 -4.14 6.70
C VAL A 57 7.21 -3.43 7.45
N VAL A 58 6.94 -2.99 8.67
CA VAL A 58 7.93 -2.35 9.55
C VAL A 58 9.08 -3.32 9.87
N ALA A 59 8.77 -4.58 10.12
CA ALA A 59 9.78 -5.62 10.37
C ALA A 59 10.52 -6.10 9.10
N GLY A 60 10.06 -5.71 7.91
CA GLY A 60 10.62 -6.17 6.63
C GLY A 60 10.45 -7.67 6.38
N THR A 61 9.42 -8.29 6.95
CA THR A 61 9.13 -9.74 6.90
C THR A 61 7.87 -10.10 6.12
N THR A 62 7.14 -9.13 5.55
CA THR A 62 5.85 -9.38 4.86
C THR A 62 5.92 -10.54 3.87
N PRO A 63 4.98 -11.50 3.88
CA PRO A 63 4.90 -12.51 2.83
C PRO A 63 4.72 -11.86 1.45
N LEU A 64 5.55 -12.24 0.47
CA LEU A 64 5.41 -11.78 -0.93
C LEU A 64 5.11 -13.00 -1.79
N PRO A 65 3.84 -13.19 -2.23
CA PRO A 65 3.45 -14.36 -3.01
C PRO A 65 4.02 -14.32 -4.44
N ASN A 66 4.21 -13.12 -5.00
CA ASN A 66 4.84 -12.94 -6.30
C ASN A 66 6.33 -13.32 -6.22
N LYS A 67 6.75 -14.25 -7.09
CA LYS A 67 8.13 -14.78 -7.12
C LYS A 67 9.17 -13.69 -7.36
N ARG A 68 8.89 -12.76 -8.28
CA ARG A 68 9.83 -11.69 -8.65
C ARG A 68 10.06 -10.74 -7.48
N ASP A 69 9.00 -10.33 -6.80
CA ASP A 69 9.08 -9.49 -5.61
C ASP A 69 9.88 -10.14 -4.48
N ALA A 70 9.67 -11.44 -4.25
CA ALA A 70 10.43 -12.21 -3.29
C ALA A 70 11.94 -12.27 -3.64
N GLU A 71 12.28 -12.51 -4.91
CA GLU A 71 13.66 -12.53 -5.42
C GLU A 71 14.33 -11.15 -5.31
N ILE A 72 13.61 -10.08 -5.67
CA ILE A 72 14.09 -8.70 -5.53
C ILE A 72 14.43 -8.40 -4.07
N ARG A 73 13.52 -8.72 -3.14
CA ARG A 73 13.79 -8.49 -1.72
C ARG A 73 14.97 -9.33 -1.23
N ALA A 74 15.07 -10.59 -1.62
CA ALA A 74 16.19 -11.44 -1.23
C ALA A 74 17.53 -10.86 -1.69
N LYS A 75 17.60 -10.39 -2.94
CA LYS A 75 18.79 -9.72 -3.48
C LYS A 75 19.14 -8.45 -2.71
N LEU A 76 18.15 -7.56 -2.49
CA LEU A 76 18.34 -6.31 -1.74
C LEU A 76 18.78 -6.56 -0.28
N LYS A 77 18.31 -7.66 0.35
CA LYS A 77 18.79 -8.04 1.68
C LYS A 77 20.22 -8.55 1.63
N ALA A 78 20.56 -9.37 0.64
CA ALA A 78 21.90 -9.95 0.49
C ALA A 78 22.99 -8.90 0.21
N ASP A 79 22.67 -7.84 -0.54
CA ASP A 79 23.61 -6.75 -0.87
C ASP A 79 23.55 -5.55 0.10
N GLY A 80 22.71 -5.61 1.14
CA GLY A 80 22.56 -4.56 2.15
C GLY A 80 21.72 -3.36 1.70
N THR A 81 21.29 -3.28 0.45
CA THR A 81 20.48 -2.18 -0.08
C THR A 81 19.13 -2.06 0.64
N PHE A 82 18.55 -3.18 1.09
CA PHE A 82 17.29 -3.18 1.83
C PHE A 82 17.42 -2.37 3.12
N GLN A 83 18.48 -2.60 3.90
CA GLN A 83 18.74 -1.88 5.15
C GLN A 83 19.01 -0.39 4.89
N GLN A 84 19.83 -0.07 3.88
CA GLN A 84 20.09 1.32 3.49
C GLN A 84 18.82 2.08 3.08
N LYS A 85 17.92 1.41 2.34
CA LYS A 85 16.62 1.98 1.97
C LYS A 85 15.71 2.18 3.17
N MET A 86 15.71 1.26 4.13
CA MET A 86 14.98 1.45 5.38
C MET A 86 15.50 2.65 6.16
N GLU A 87 16.82 2.76 6.34
CA GLU A 87 17.46 3.89 7.02
C GLU A 87 17.13 5.23 6.35
N LEU A 88 17.18 5.29 5.01
CA LEU A 88 16.78 6.47 4.25
C LEU A 88 15.29 6.80 4.43
N ALA A 89 14.42 5.78 4.37
CA ALA A 89 12.99 5.95 4.56
C ALA A 89 12.64 6.42 5.99
N THR A 90 13.47 6.09 6.97
CA THR A 90 13.28 6.47 8.38
C THR A 90 14.25 7.56 8.85
N GLN A 91 14.78 8.40 7.95
CA GLN A 91 15.76 9.43 8.29
C GLN A 91 15.24 10.47 9.31
N GLN A 92 13.91 10.60 9.45
CA GLN A 92 13.24 11.46 10.43
C GLN A 92 12.90 10.73 11.74
N GLY A 93 13.35 9.48 11.88
CA GLY A 93 13.00 8.57 12.96
C GLY A 93 11.80 7.69 12.62
N ILE A 94 11.72 6.50 13.24
CA ILE A 94 10.66 5.52 12.97
C ILE A 94 9.27 6.10 13.26
N HIS A 95 9.13 6.94 14.29
CA HIS A 95 7.86 7.56 14.63
C HIS A 95 7.34 8.48 13.52
N GLU A 96 8.14 9.46 13.08
CA GLU A 96 7.71 10.43 12.06
C GLU A 96 7.60 9.81 10.67
N SER A 97 8.26 8.69 10.42
CA SER A 97 8.17 7.96 9.16
C SER A 97 7.05 6.92 9.21
N TYR A 98 7.27 5.77 9.86
CA TYR A 98 6.32 4.64 9.78
C TYR A 98 5.07 4.85 10.62
N TYR A 99 5.19 5.27 11.88
CA TYR A 99 4.01 5.31 12.76
C TYR A 99 3.07 6.45 12.38
N ARG A 100 3.63 7.61 12.01
CA ARG A 100 2.88 8.73 11.44
C ARG A 100 2.15 8.33 10.16
N ASP A 101 2.84 7.65 9.23
CA ASP A 101 2.22 7.14 8.01
C ASP A 101 1.08 6.17 8.33
N MET A 102 1.28 5.23 9.25
CA MET A 102 0.23 4.29 9.65
C MET A 102 -1.00 5.00 10.25
N MET A 103 -0.79 6.00 11.12
CA MET A 103 -1.89 6.80 11.67
C MET A 103 -2.67 7.55 10.58
N VAL A 104 -1.99 8.08 9.56
CA VAL A 104 -2.64 8.76 8.44
C VAL A 104 -3.35 7.76 7.52
N MET A 105 -2.67 6.70 7.10
CA MET A 105 -3.17 5.73 6.12
C MET A 105 -4.35 4.91 6.67
N PHE A 106 -4.25 4.46 7.93
CA PHE A 106 -5.23 3.54 8.54
C PHE A 106 -6.11 4.20 9.60
N GLY A 107 -5.88 5.47 9.93
CA GLY A 107 -6.71 6.24 10.85
C GLY A 107 -8.14 6.47 10.35
N LYS A 108 -8.90 7.25 11.11
CA LYS A 108 -10.25 7.67 10.73
C LYS A 108 -10.17 8.83 9.74
N TRP A 109 -10.71 8.62 8.55
CA TRP A 109 -10.81 9.66 7.53
C TRP A 109 -12.15 10.36 7.65
N GLU A 110 -12.15 11.69 7.50
CA GLU A 110 -13.38 12.50 7.48
C GLU A 110 -14.13 12.39 6.13
N PHE A 111 -13.55 11.68 5.17
CA PHE A 111 -14.12 11.45 3.84
C PHE A 111 -13.86 10.03 3.38
N ASP A 112 -14.64 9.60 2.40
CA ASP A 112 -14.47 8.32 1.70
C ASP A 112 -13.92 8.57 0.29
N PRO A 113 -12.75 8.02 -0.08
CA PRO A 113 -12.23 8.14 -1.43
C PRO A 113 -13.21 7.70 -2.53
N MET A 114 -14.06 6.70 -2.25
CA MET A 114 -15.06 6.20 -3.20
C MET A 114 -16.29 7.12 -3.35
N SER A 115 -16.37 8.18 -2.55
CA SER A 115 -17.42 9.21 -2.63
C SER A 115 -16.91 10.52 -3.25
N LEU A 116 -15.64 10.58 -3.68
CA LEU A 116 -15.07 11.78 -4.27
C LEU A 116 -15.68 12.08 -5.65
N PRO A 117 -15.95 13.37 -5.96
CA PRO A 117 -16.34 13.77 -7.30
C PRO A 117 -15.18 13.55 -8.27
N LYS A 118 -15.51 13.43 -9.56
CA LYS A 118 -14.49 13.36 -10.62
C LYS A 118 -13.57 14.59 -10.54
N PRO A 119 -12.24 14.41 -10.42
CA PRO A 119 -11.31 15.53 -10.41
C PRO A 119 -11.14 16.14 -11.81
N PRO A 120 -10.65 17.39 -11.91
CA PRO A 120 -10.41 18.06 -13.19
C PRO A 120 -9.21 17.49 -13.95
N CYS A 121 -8.41 16.61 -13.34
CA CYS A 121 -7.27 15.95 -13.96
C CYS A 121 -7.49 14.43 -14.07
N PRO A 122 -6.84 13.76 -15.04
CA PRO A 122 -6.85 12.31 -15.11
C PRO A 122 -6.22 11.69 -13.86
N VAL A 123 -6.91 10.71 -13.26
CA VAL A 123 -6.36 9.89 -12.18
C VAL A 123 -6.06 8.51 -12.73
N HIS A 124 -4.85 8.03 -12.49
CA HIS A 124 -4.38 6.71 -12.89
C HIS A 124 -3.93 5.92 -11.67
N ILE A 125 -4.29 4.64 -11.61
CA ILE A 125 -3.84 3.69 -10.58
C ILE A 125 -3.21 2.50 -11.29
N TRP A 126 -1.94 2.23 -11.02
CA TRP A 126 -1.26 1.01 -11.47
C TRP A 126 -1.17 0.02 -10.32
N GLN A 127 -1.49 -1.23 -10.57
CA GLN A 127 -1.60 -2.26 -9.55
C GLN A 127 -1.14 -3.60 -10.12
N GLY A 128 -0.28 -4.33 -9.40
CA GLY A 128 0.03 -5.71 -9.72
C GLY A 128 -1.13 -6.64 -9.33
N ASP A 129 -1.44 -7.63 -10.16
CA ASP A 129 -2.49 -8.63 -9.89
C ASP A 129 -2.10 -9.69 -8.85
N GLU A 130 -0.80 -9.81 -8.55
CA GLU A 130 -0.20 -10.67 -7.52
C GLU A 130 0.38 -9.84 -6.36
N ASP A 131 -0.08 -8.60 -6.17
CA ASP A 131 0.34 -7.76 -5.06
C ASP A 131 -0.06 -8.39 -3.70
N GLY A 132 0.96 -8.72 -2.90
CA GLY A 132 0.81 -9.31 -1.57
C GLY A 132 0.82 -8.31 -0.42
N LEU A 133 1.02 -7.02 -0.70
CA LEU A 133 1.04 -5.93 0.30
C LEU A 133 -0.27 -5.16 0.28
N VAL A 134 -0.72 -4.76 -0.90
CA VAL A 134 -1.99 -4.06 -1.10
C VAL A 134 -2.97 -5.00 -1.79
N PRO A 135 -4.12 -5.32 -1.17
CA PRO A 135 -5.05 -6.26 -1.76
C PRO A 135 -5.66 -5.74 -3.07
N VAL A 136 -5.28 -6.37 -4.19
CA VAL A 136 -5.78 -6.04 -5.54
C VAL A 136 -7.32 -6.05 -5.61
N VAL A 137 -7.98 -6.93 -4.85
CA VAL A 137 -9.44 -7.03 -4.82
C VAL A 137 -10.10 -5.72 -4.37
N LEU A 138 -9.51 -5.02 -3.38
CA LEU A 138 -10.04 -3.75 -2.91
C LEU A 138 -9.78 -2.63 -3.93
N GLN A 139 -8.66 -2.68 -4.65
CA GLN A 139 -8.38 -1.73 -5.74
C GLN A 139 -9.34 -1.90 -6.91
N ARG A 140 -9.63 -3.14 -7.30
CA ARG A 140 -10.66 -3.45 -8.30
C ARG A 140 -12.03 -2.91 -7.88
N HIS A 141 -12.38 -2.99 -6.59
CA HIS A 141 -13.62 -2.39 -6.06
C HIS A 141 -13.59 -0.86 -6.14
N ILE A 142 -12.48 -0.21 -5.75
CA ILE A 142 -12.34 1.26 -5.91
C ILE A 142 -12.53 1.66 -7.37
N ALA A 143 -11.85 0.96 -8.30
CA ALA A 143 -11.94 1.25 -9.73
C ALA A 143 -13.35 1.02 -10.31
N SER A 144 -14.09 0.03 -9.80
CA SER A 144 -15.48 -0.21 -10.23
C SER A 144 -16.45 0.86 -9.71
N ARG A 145 -16.17 1.43 -8.52
CA ARG A 145 -16.96 2.51 -7.92
C ARG A 145 -16.65 3.88 -8.53
N LEU A 146 -15.38 4.14 -8.83
CA LEU A 146 -14.90 5.40 -9.37
C LEU A 146 -14.61 5.25 -10.86
N SER A 147 -15.65 5.31 -11.70
CA SER A 147 -15.53 5.12 -13.16
C SER A 147 -14.64 6.15 -13.87
N TRP A 148 -14.23 7.21 -13.18
CA TRP A 148 -13.29 8.22 -13.66
C TRP A 148 -11.82 7.87 -13.39
N VAL A 149 -11.54 6.82 -12.61
CA VAL A 149 -10.19 6.29 -12.40
C VAL A 149 -9.79 5.46 -13.61
N ASN A 150 -8.62 5.77 -14.17
CA ASN A 150 -7.97 4.93 -15.17
C ASN A 150 -7.16 3.85 -14.43
N TYR A 151 -7.75 2.67 -14.28
CA TYR A 151 -7.13 1.55 -13.59
C TYR A 151 -6.29 0.70 -14.56
N HIS A 152 -5.04 0.47 -14.19
CA HIS A 152 -4.04 -0.27 -14.96
C HIS A 152 -3.57 -1.46 -14.14
N GLU A 153 -4.15 -2.62 -14.40
CA GLU A 153 -3.73 -3.85 -13.75
C GLU A 153 -2.61 -4.52 -14.56
N LEU A 154 -1.54 -4.89 -13.87
CA LEU A 154 -0.35 -5.50 -14.47
C LEU A 154 -0.35 -7.00 -14.20
N PRO A 155 -0.33 -7.85 -15.24
CA PRO A 155 -0.41 -9.29 -15.08
C PRO A 155 0.90 -9.87 -14.50
N ALA A 156 0.77 -10.93 -13.69
CA ALA A 156 1.87 -11.63 -13.01
C ALA A 156 2.85 -10.67 -12.29
N THR A 157 2.32 -9.60 -11.71
CA THR A 157 3.12 -8.51 -11.12
C THR A 157 2.75 -8.34 -9.65
N GLY A 158 3.76 -8.24 -8.79
CA GLY A 158 3.58 -7.98 -7.36
C GLY A 158 3.44 -6.50 -7.02
N HIS A 159 3.81 -6.14 -5.79
CA HIS A 159 3.80 -4.78 -5.28
C HIS A 159 4.98 -3.94 -5.80
N PHE A 160 6.13 -4.55 -6.07
CA PHE A 160 7.33 -3.81 -6.50
C PHE A 160 7.24 -3.42 -7.97
N LEU A 161 6.51 -2.33 -8.23
CA LEU A 161 6.27 -1.84 -9.59
C LEU A 161 7.48 -1.14 -10.22
N SER A 162 8.30 -0.42 -9.43
CA SER A 162 9.48 0.30 -9.94
C SER A 162 10.47 -0.56 -10.76
N PRO A 163 10.78 -1.82 -10.38
CA PRO A 163 11.65 -2.69 -11.18
C PRO A 163 10.97 -3.37 -12.37
N VAL A 164 9.68 -3.14 -12.64
CA VAL A 164 8.98 -3.72 -13.81
C VAL A 164 9.54 -3.09 -15.10
N PRO A 165 10.04 -3.87 -16.08
CA PRO A 165 10.72 -3.33 -17.25
C PRO A 165 9.73 -2.56 -18.12
N GLY A 166 10.13 -1.35 -18.56
CA GLY A 166 9.30 -0.50 -19.42
C GLY A 166 8.09 0.16 -18.74
N LEU A 167 7.79 -0.17 -17.48
CA LEU A 167 6.64 0.43 -16.78
C LEU A 167 6.85 1.93 -16.55
N GLY A 168 8.06 2.36 -16.22
CA GLY A 168 8.40 3.79 -16.07
C GLY A 168 8.10 4.59 -17.34
N ASP A 169 8.57 4.11 -18.49
CA ASP A 169 8.32 4.74 -19.79
C ASP A 169 6.82 4.75 -20.13
N THR A 170 6.13 3.64 -19.85
CA THR A 170 4.68 3.53 -20.04
C THR A 170 3.92 4.55 -19.19
N VAL A 171 4.29 4.72 -17.92
CA VAL A 171 3.70 5.71 -17.01
C VAL A 171 3.96 7.12 -17.53
N LEU A 172 5.20 7.46 -17.88
CA LEU A 172 5.55 8.78 -18.40
C LEU A 172 4.82 9.09 -19.71
N GLN A 173 4.74 8.13 -20.63
CA GLN A 173 3.99 8.27 -21.88
C GLN A 173 2.49 8.42 -21.63
N THR A 174 1.92 7.70 -20.65
CA THR A 174 0.51 7.84 -20.29
C THR A 174 0.21 9.23 -19.74
N LEU A 175 1.08 9.76 -18.87
CA LEU A 175 0.88 11.05 -18.21
C LEU A 175 1.19 12.25 -19.13
N PHE A 176 2.16 12.11 -20.05
CA PHE A 176 2.70 13.24 -20.81
C PHE A 176 2.73 13.04 -22.33
N GLY A 177 2.60 11.81 -22.83
CA GLY A 177 2.76 11.47 -24.25
C GLY A 177 1.69 12.06 -25.17
N ASN A 178 0.55 12.49 -24.62
CA ASN A 178 -0.53 13.14 -25.36
C ASN A 178 -0.55 14.68 -25.19
N ALA A 179 0.52 15.30 -24.67
CA ALA A 179 0.62 16.76 -24.52
C ALA A 179 0.91 17.50 -25.85
N LYS A 180 0.35 17.02 -26.95
CA LYS A 180 0.20 17.78 -28.20
C LYS A 180 -1.29 18.06 -28.41
N GLN A 181 -1.76 19.18 -27.88
CA GLN A 181 -2.88 19.95 -28.42
C GLN A 181 -2.43 21.38 -28.61
#